data_AF-A0A971I1J9-F1
#
_entry.id   AF-A0A971I1J9-F1
#
_cell.length_a   1.000
_cell.length_b   1.000
_cell.length_c   1.000
_cell.angle_alpha   90.00
_cell.angle_beta   90.00
_cell.angle_gamma   90.00
#
_symmetry.space_group_name_H-M   'P 1'
#
loop_
_entity.id
_entity.type
_entity.pdbx_description
1 polymer ?
#
loop_
_entity_poly.entity_id
_entity_poly.type
_entity_poly.pdbx_seq_one_letter_code
_entity_poly.pdbx_strand_id
1 'polypeptide(L)'
;LEHMVTLAREQGLECILEFSGSKGYHFWFPFDTPVNPAQVRACLQFLVSQIAPDLSCFSLEVFPKQDTLSGKGLGNLVKLPLGIHRLSGKPSRFLPGQHGDTWQQLEKLKPVKINSASVLGIVPAGPKPVVVDHPGYAKWKKDYPDLGILAEACPLLAGLFSLCRQGKPLSVREERVLYGVIGFLDQRKLLLHALLGAQSEYNSHLVDYRISRLRGTPLGCKKIHDLLESRRDFCVFPIEATYHHPLVFVPGWSASHLETSSSVANLQDALNQLQHSLTVVARFLPLPKGEG
;
A
#
# COMPACT_ATOMS: atom_id res chain seq x y z
N LEU A 1 4.58 -17.51 18.83
CA LEU A 1 3.24 -18.10 18.55
C LEU A 1 2.31 -17.94 19.74
N GLU A 2 2.72 -18.42 20.91
CA GLU A 2 1.94 -18.33 22.15
C GLU A 2 1.63 -16.87 22.54
N HIS A 3 2.57 -15.94 22.33
CA HIS A 3 2.36 -14.51 22.61
C HIS A 3 1.09 -13.93 21.95
N MET A 4 0.82 -14.23 20.68
CA MET A 4 -0.40 -13.78 19.99
C MET A 4 -1.67 -14.36 20.60
N VAL A 5 -1.63 -15.64 21.00
CA VAL A 5 -2.78 -16.32 21.61
C VAL A 5 -3.07 -15.74 22.99
N THR A 6 -2.04 -15.47 23.79
CA THR A 6 -2.16 -14.83 25.10
C THR A 6 -2.73 -13.41 24.96
N LEU A 7 -2.14 -12.59 24.09
CA LEU A 7 -2.60 -11.21 23.87
C LEU A 7 -4.05 -11.16 23.38
N ALA A 8 -4.43 -12.05 22.47
CA ALA A 8 -5.82 -12.17 22.04
C ALA A 8 -6.75 -12.46 23.22
N ARG A 9 -6.38 -13.43 24.07
CA ARG A 9 -7.20 -13.81 25.24
C ARG A 9 -7.33 -12.68 26.26
N GLU A 10 -6.28 -11.88 26.46
CA GLU A 10 -6.32 -10.68 27.31
C GLU A 10 -7.31 -9.63 26.78
N GLN A 11 -7.50 -9.56 25.46
CA GLN A 11 -8.54 -8.75 24.82
C GLN A 11 -9.91 -9.44 24.76
N GLY A 12 -10.07 -10.58 25.43
CA GLY A 12 -11.31 -11.37 25.44
C GLY A 12 -11.57 -12.16 24.15
N LEU A 13 -10.57 -12.28 23.27
CA LEU A 13 -10.66 -13.03 22.02
C LEU A 13 -10.05 -14.43 22.13
N GLU A 14 -10.83 -15.41 21.73
CA GLU A 14 -10.39 -16.78 21.54
C GLU A 14 -9.86 -16.97 20.12
N CYS A 15 -8.70 -17.61 20.03
CA CYS A 15 -7.94 -17.80 18.81
C CYS A 15 -7.67 -19.28 18.58
N ILE A 16 -7.96 -19.77 17.38
CA ILE A 16 -7.56 -21.10 16.92
C ILE A 16 -6.25 -20.98 16.15
N LEU A 17 -5.21 -21.67 16.61
CA LEU A 17 -3.92 -21.69 15.94
C LEU A 17 -3.85 -22.83 14.92
N GLU A 18 -3.41 -22.51 13.71
CA GLU A 18 -3.22 -23.48 12.62
C GLU A 18 -1.81 -23.36 12.05
N PHE A 19 -1.13 -24.48 11.83
CA PHE A 19 0.07 -24.53 11.00
C PHE A 19 -0.31 -24.64 9.52
N SER A 20 0.20 -23.76 8.66
CA SER A 20 -0.27 -23.60 7.28
C SER A 20 0.05 -24.75 6.32
N GLY A 21 0.89 -25.71 6.75
CA GLY A 21 1.40 -26.80 5.91
C GLY A 21 2.79 -26.52 5.30
N SER A 22 3.39 -25.36 5.57
CA SER A 22 4.76 -25.05 5.12
C SER A 22 5.58 -24.30 6.18
N LYS A 23 5.74 -22.97 6.06
CA LYS A 23 6.55 -22.15 6.98
C LYS A 23 5.73 -21.13 7.78
N GLY A 24 4.41 -21.11 7.59
CA GLY A 24 3.52 -20.10 8.16
C GLY A 24 2.52 -20.68 9.16
N TYR A 25 1.84 -19.77 9.84
CA TYR A 25 0.78 -20.05 10.79
C TYR A 25 -0.41 -19.14 10.50
N HIS A 26 -1.61 -19.63 10.78
CA HIS A 26 -2.83 -18.83 10.75
C HIS A 26 -3.43 -18.76 12.16
N PHE A 27 -3.95 -17.58 12.49
CA PHE A 27 -4.67 -17.31 13.72
C PHE A 27 -6.12 -17.03 13.34
N TRP A 28 -7.03 -17.93 13.70
CA TRP A 28 -8.44 -17.83 13.34
C TRP A 28 -9.27 -17.36 14.53
N PHE A 29 -10.11 -16.35 14.28
CA PHE A 29 -10.99 -15.74 15.27
C PHE A 29 -12.45 -15.98 14.85
N PRO A 30 -13.08 -17.10 15.26
CA PRO A 30 -14.46 -17.40 14.90
C PRO A 30 -15.42 -16.51 15.70
N PHE A 31 -16.49 -16.02 15.06
CA PHE A 31 -17.54 -15.23 15.70
C PHE A 31 -18.88 -15.95 15.62
N ASP A 32 -19.72 -15.76 16.65
CA ASP A 32 -21.03 -16.40 16.79
C ASP A 32 -22.04 -15.86 15.76
N THR A 33 -21.79 -14.64 15.30
CA THR A 33 -22.62 -13.88 14.39
C THR A 33 -21.73 -13.17 13.36
N PRO A 34 -22.26 -12.85 12.17
CA PRO A 34 -21.54 -12.01 11.22
C PRO A 34 -21.18 -10.65 11.83
N VAL A 35 -19.90 -10.31 11.79
CA VAL A 35 -19.35 -9.07 12.36
C VAL A 35 -18.89 -8.11 11.27
N ASN A 36 -18.87 -6.81 11.59
CA ASN A 36 -18.38 -5.80 10.65
C ASN A 36 -16.88 -6.00 10.38
N PRO A 37 -16.45 -6.20 9.12
CA PRO A 37 -15.05 -6.39 8.75
C PRO A 37 -14.11 -5.28 9.25
N ALA A 38 -14.60 -4.04 9.34
CA ALA A 38 -13.84 -2.90 9.82
C ALA A 38 -13.50 -3.01 11.31
N GLN A 39 -14.47 -3.45 12.13
CA GLN A 39 -14.28 -3.63 13.57
C GLN A 39 -13.29 -4.76 13.84
N VAL A 40 -13.44 -5.88 13.14
CA VAL A 40 -12.50 -7.01 13.24
C VAL A 40 -11.10 -6.56 12.86
N ARG A 41 -10.94 -5.87 11.71
CA ARG A 41 -9.61 -5.45 11.26
C ARG A 41 -8.97 -4.45 12.22
N ALA A 42 -9.72 -3.50 12.77
CA ALA A 42 -9.21 -2.57 13.76
C ALA A 42 -8.70 -3.30 15.02
N CYS A 43 -9.47 -4.26 15.52
CA CYS A 43 -9.08 -5.08 16.67
C CYS A 43 -7.81 -5.92 16.38
N LEU A 44 -7.74 -6.59 15.22
CA LEU A 44 -6.56 -7.38 14.84
C LEU A 44 -5.32 -6.50 14.62
N GLN A 45 -5.48 -5.31 14.04
CA GLN A 45 -4.39 -4.36 13.88
C GLN A 45 -3.84 -3.87 15.23
N PHE A 46 -4.72 -3.68 16.23
CA PHE A 46 -4.28 -3.40 17.59
C PHE A 46 -3.41 -4.55 18.13
N LEU A 47 -3.84 -5.81 18.02
CA LEU A 47 -3.04 -6.97 18.43
C LEU A 47 -1.67 -7.02 17.72
N VAL A 48 -1.67 -6.79 16.40
CA VAL A 48 -0.43 -6.74 15.60
C VAL A 48 0.49 -5.63 16.09
N SER A 49 -0.04 -4.44 16.42
CA SER A 49 0.77 -3.30 16.87
C SER A 49 1.54 -3.59 18.16
N GLN A 50 0.98 -4.42 19.05
CA GLN A 50 1.63 -4.80 20.31
C GLN A 50 2.78 -5.80 20.08
N ILE A 51 2.66 -6.65 19.06
CA ILE A 51 3.63 -7.72 18.77
C ILE A 51 4.66 -7.28 17.73
N ALA A 52 4.36 -6.28 16.90
CA ALA A 52 5.23 -5.78 15.83
C ALA A 52 6.67 -5.46 16.29
N PRO A 53 6.92 -4.87 17.48
CA PRO A 53 8.28 -4.63 17.97
C PRO A 53 9.11 -5.92 18.14
N ASP A 54 8.46 -7.06 18.41
CA ASP A 54 9.10 -8.34 18.67
C ASP A 54 9.32 -9.17 17.39
N LEU A 55 8.84 -8.70 16.23
CA LEU A 55 8.88 -9.43 14.96
C LEU A 55 10.02 -8.95 14.07
N SER A 56 11.19 -9.55 14.23
CA SER A 56 12.36 -9.28 13.38
C SER A 56 12.43 -10.17 12.12
N CYS A 57 11.81 -11.36 12.15
CA CYS A 57 11.95 -12.38 11.10
C CYS A 57 10.64 -12.85 10.46
N PHE A 58 9.49 -12.30 10.88
CA PHE A 58 8.17 -12.74 10.41
C PHE A 58 7.31 -11.55 9.99
N SER A 59 6.54 -11.71 8.91
CA SER A 59 5.50 -10.76 8.51
C SER A 59 4.13 -11.26 8.95
N LEU A 60 3.32 -10.38 9.56
CA LEU A 60 1.93 -10.66 9.88
C LEU A 60 1.02 -10.07 8.80
N GLU A 61 0.12 -10.91 8.28
CA GLU A 61 -0.96 -10.48 7.40
C GLU A 61 -2.29 -10.50 8.15
N VAL A 62 -3.07 -9.42 8.03
CA VAL A 62 -4.38 -9.30 8.66
C VAL A 62 -5.48 -9.48 7.62
N PHE A 63 -6.46 -10.33 7.94
CA PHE A 63 -7.68 -10.53 7.17
C PHE A 63 -8.90 -10.22 8.05
N PRO A 64 -10.00 -9.68 7.49
CA PRO A 64 -10.21 -9.38 6.07
C PRO A 64 -9.41 -8.15 5.57
N LYS A 65 -8.89 -8.21 4.34
CA LYS A 65 -8.10 -7.13 3.72
C LYS A 65 -8.93 -5.91 3.27
N GLN A 66 -10.26 -6.00 3.35
CA GLN A 66 -11.20 -4.97 2.89
C GLN A 66 -12.42 -4.91 3.81
N ASP A 67 -12.99 -3.72 3.98
CA ASP A 67 -14.18 -3.49 4.82
C ASP A 67 -15.48 -3.93 4.15
N THR A 68 -15.52 -3.82 2.84
CA THR A 68 -16.68 -4.08 2.02
C THR A 68 -16.29 -4.96 0.84
N LEU A 69 -17.25 -5.75 0.36
CA LEU A 69 -17.09 -6.48 -0.89
C LEU A 69 -17.50 -5.55 -2.03
N SER A 70 -16.70 -5.46 -3.09
CA SER A 70 -16.95 -4.60 -4.27
C SER A 70 -18.05 -5.13 -5.20
N GLY A 71 -18.98 -5.96 -4.70
CA GLY A 71 -20.12 -6.50 -5.45
C GLY A 71 -19.80 -7.59 -6.50
N LYS A 72 -18.53 -7.88 -6.80
CA LYS A 72 -18.11 -8.82 -7.86
C LYS A 72 -17.75 -10.24 -7.39
N GLY A 73 -18.27 -10.68 -6.23
CA GLY A 73 -18.06 -12.03 -5.70
C GLY A 73 -17.29 -12.06 -4.38
N LEU A 74 -16.57 -13.16 -4.13
CA LEU A 74 -15.83 -13.38 -2.88
C LEU A 74 -14.62 -12.44 -2.77
N GLY A 75 -14.33 -12.01 -1.54
CA GLY A 75 -13.20 -11.13 -1.24
C GLY A 75 -11.83 -11.82 -1.33
N ASN A 76 -10.82 -11.24 -0.69
CA ASN A 76 -9.51 -11.88 -0.58
C ASN A 76 -9.64 -13.26 0.08
N LEU A 77 -9.34 -14.30 -0.69
CA LEU A 77 -9.49 -15.68 -0.24
C LEU A 77 -8.29 -16.06 0.64
N VAL A 78 -8.58 -16.75 1.73
CA VAL A 78 -7.61 -17.46 2.56
C VAL A 78 -7.88 -18.95 2.42
N LYS A 79 -6.82 -19.76 2.40
CA LYS A 79 -6.96 -21.22 2.42
C LYS A 79 -7.68 -21.62 3.71
N LEU A 80 -8.78 -22.35 3.60
CA LEU A 80 -9.50 -22.86 4.77
C LEU A 80 -8.61 -23.78 5.62
N PRO A 81 -8.94 -23.91 6.93
CA PRO A 81 -8.25 -24.84 7.79
C PRO A 81 -8.26 -26.27 7.27
N LEU A 82 -7.21 -27.03 7.60
CA LEU A 82 -6.99 -28.41 7.17
C LEU A 82 -6.83 -28.61 5.65
N GLY A 83 -6.79 -27.53 4.86
CA GLY A 83 -6.51 -27.59 3.43
C GLY A 83 -5.05 -27.90 3.10
N ILE A 84 -4.81 -28.50 1.92
CA ILE A 84 -3.47 -28.86 1.44
C ILE A 84 -2.72 -27.61 0.95
N HIS A 85 -1.50 -27.42 1.43
CA HIS A 85 -0.62 -26.34 0.95
C HIS A 85 -0.06 -26.69 -0.44
N ARG A 86 -0.41 -25.89 -1.46
CA ARG A 86 -0.15 -26.21 -2.87
C ARG A 86 1.33 -26.45 -3.22
N LEU A 87 2.25 -25.70 -2.60
CA LEU A 87 3.68 -25.82 -2.93
C LEU A 87 4.36 -26.98 -2.19
N SER A 88 3.99 -27.23 -0.94
CA SER A 88 4.63 -28.29 -0.12
C SER A 88 3.92 -29.64 -0.24
N GLY A 89 2.69 -29.67 -0.74
CA GLY A 89 1.82 -30.84 -0.77
C GLY A 89 1.37 -31.32 0.62
N LYS A 90 1.75 -30.63 1.70
CA LYS A 90 1.45 -31.05 3.07
C LYS A 90 0.11 -30.47 3.54
N PRO A 91 -0.69 -31.24 4.29
CA PRO A 91 -1.91 -30.73 4.91
C PRO A 91 -1.56 -29.73 6.02
N SER A 92 -2.39 -28.70 6.16
CA SER A 92 -2.39 -27.86 7.36
C SER A 92 -3.03 -28.60 8.54
N ARG A 93 -2.77 -28.13 9.77
CA ARG A 93 -3.28 -28.77 10.99
C ARG A 93 -3.49 -27.78 12.11
N PHE A 94 -4.43 -28.06 13.02
CA PHE A 94 -4.62 -27.26 14.23
C PHE A 94 -3.55 -27.58 15.28
N LEU A 95 -3.18 -26.54 16.04
CA LEU A 95 -2.24 -26.61 17.13
C LEU A 95 -2.94 -26.33 18.48
N PRO A 96 -2.49 -26.98 19.58
CA PRO A 96 -1.47 -28.02 19.63
C PRO A 96 -1.93 -29.36 19.01
N GLY A 97 -0.98 -30.13 18.50
CA GLY A 97 -1.24 -31.48 18.01
C GLY A 97 -0.37 -31.94 16.84
N GLN A 98 -0.32 -33.26 16.67
CA GLN A 98 0.44 -33.91 15.62
C GLN A 98 -0.36 -33.99 14.30
N HIS A 99 0.33 -34.41 13.24
CA HIS A 99 -0.32 -34.84 12.01
C HIS A 99 -1.24 -36.01 12.31
N GLY A 100 -2.45 -35.98 11.76
CA GLY A 100 -3.47 -37.00 11.97
C GLY A 100 -4.54 -36.89 10.90
N ASP A 101 -5.51 -37.80 10.96
CA ASP A 101 -6.64 -37.80 10.06
C ASP A 101 -7.45 -36.49 10.17
N THR A 102 -8.01 -36.03 9.05
CA THR A 102 -8.75 -34.77 8.97
C THR A 102 -9.94 -34.74 9.92
N TRP A 103 -10.65 -35.86 10.09
CA TRP A 103 -11.81 -35.93 10.98
C TRP A 103 -11.40 -35.78 12.44
N GLN A 104 -10.28 -36.39 12.84
CA GLN A 104 -9.72 -36.22 14.18
C GLN A 104 -9.29 -34.77 14.46
N GLN A 105 -8.82 -34.04 13.43
CA GLN A 105 -8.52 -32.61 13.58
C GLN A 105 -9.78 -31.76 13.74
N LEU A 106 -10.88 -32.10 13.06
CA LEU A 106 -12.15 -31.39 13.19
C LEU A 106 -12.78 -31.56 14.58
N GLU A 107 -12.60 -32.72 15.22
CA GLU A 107 -13.05 -32.96 16.61
C GLU A 107 -12.46 -31.93 17.59
N LYS A 108 -11.27 -31.38 17.30
CA LYS A 108 -10.64 -30.33 18.12
C LYS A 108 -11.36 -28.99 18.07
N LEU A 109 -12.26 -28.78 17.10
CA LEU A 109 -13.06 -27.58 17.01
C LEU A 109 -14.28 -27.62 17.95
N LYS A 110 -14.72 -28.80 18.40
CA LYS A 110 -15.87 -28.94 19.31
C LYS A 110 -15.72 -28.14 20.62
N PRO A 111 -14.57 -28.18 21.32
CA PRO A 111 -14.39 -27.40 22.55
C PRO A 111 -14.03 -25.93 22.31
N VAL A 112 -13.83 -25.49 21.06
CA VAL A 112 -13.41 -24.11 20.78
C VAL A 112 -14.54 -23.15 21.14
N LYS A 113 -14.25 -22.21 22.02
CA LYS A 113 -15.16 -21.12 22.34
C LYS A 113 -15.20 -20.13 21.18
N ILE A 114 -16.41 -19.84 20.72
CA ILE A 114 -16.67 -18.86 19.67
C ILE A 114 -16.75 -17.46 20.30
N ASN A 115 -16.19 -16.46 19.63
CA ASN A 115 -16.19 -15.08 20.11
C ASN A 115 -17.58 -14.45 19.93
N SER A 116 -18.03 -13.68 20.93
CA SER A 116 -19.20 -12.83 20.75
C SER A 116 -18.83 -11.57 19.99
N ALA A 117 -19.70 -11.11 19.07
CA ALA A 117 -19.53 -9.83 18.39
C ALA A 117 -19.34 -8.63 19.35
N SER A 118 -19.91 -8.71 20.55
CA SER A 118 -19.80 -7.68 21.60
C SER A 118 -18.36 -7.40 22.06
N VAL A 119 -17.45 -8.38 21.95
CA VAL A 119 -16.03 -8.24 22.32
C VAL A 119 -15.33 -7.20 21.44
N LEU A 120 -15.79 -7.00 20.19
CA LEU A 120 -15.22 -6.03 19.25
C LEU A 120 -15.52 -4.57 19.63
N GLY A 121 -16.46 -4.32 20.54
CA GLY A 121 -16.84 -2.98 21.01
C GLY A 121 -16.08 -2.48 22.24
N ILE A 122 -15.25 -3.34 22.85
CA ILE A 122 -14.53 -3.05 24.12
C ILE A 122 -13.09 -2.59 23.87
N VAL A 123 -12.56 -2.83 22.68
CA VAL A 123 -11.24 -2.34 22.30
C VAL A 123 -11.38 -0.83 22.08
N PRO A 124 -10.73 0.04 22.88
CA PRO A 124 -10.72 1.47 22.58
C PRO A 124 -10.26 1.58 21.15
N ALA A 125 -10.99 2.35 20.32
CA ALA A 125 -10.64 2.58 18.92
C ALA A 125 -9.13 2.80 18.88
N GLY A 126 -8.39 1.74 18.49
CA GLY A 126 -6.94 1.77 18.50
C GLY A 126 -6.59 3.03 17.73
N PRO A 127 -5.68 3.88 18.25
CA PRO A 127 -5.48 5.22 17.72
C PRO A 127 -5.52 5.09 16.21
N LYS A 128 -6.51 5.75 15.54
CA LYS A 128 -6.56 5.86 14.07
C LYS A 128 -5.12 5.99 13.69
N PRO A 129 -4.50 5.02 12.97
CA PRO A 129 -3.06 4.90 12.92
C PRO A 129 -2.60 6.31 12.66
N VAL A 130 -1.97 6.93 13.67
CA VAL A 130 -1.50 8.29 13.49
C VAL A 130 -0.54 8.03 12.36
N VAL A 131 -0.88 8.54 11.18
CA VAL A 131 0.06 8.56 10.07
C VAL A 131 1.06 9.59 10.56
N VAL A 132 1.93 9.13 11.47
CA VAL A 132 3.13 9.83 11.84
C VAL A 132 3.89 9.73 10.55
N ASP A 133 3.77 10.78 9.74
CA ASP A 133 4.48 10.89 8.50
C ASP A 133 5.94 10.57 8.86
N HIS A 134 6.44 9.41 8.39
CA HIS A 134 7.84 9.06 8.58
C HIS A 134 8.65 10.31 8.23
N PRO A 135 9.70 10.71 8.98
CA PRO A 135 10.37 12.00 8.76
C PRO A 135 10.76 12.25 7.30
N GLY A 136 11.16 11.17 6.60
CA GLY A 136 11.39 11.18 5.15
C GLY A 136 10.15 11.43 4.27
N TYR A 137 8.95 10.99 4.66
CA TYR A 137 7.69 11.29 3.98
C TYR A 137 7.22 12.72 4.22
N ALA A 138 7.34 13.24 5.44
CA ALA A 138 7.03 14.65 5.74
C ALA A 138 7.94 15.59 4.93
N LYS A 139 9.25 15.28 4.87
CA LYS A 139 10.20 15.99 4.01
C LYS A 139 9.84 15.87 2.53
N TRP A 140 9.50 14.67 2.06
CA TRP A 140 9.14 14.43 0.66
C TRP A 140 7.86 15.17 0.24
N LYS A 141 6.84 15.23 1.11
CA LYS A 141 5.64 16.08 0.89
C LYS A 141 6.00 17.55 0.78
N LYS A 142 6.95 18.03 1.60
CA LYS A 142 7.42 19.42 1.56
C LYS A 142 8.18 19.73 0.27
N ASP A 143 9.03 18.80 -0.17
CA ASP A 143 9.85 18.95 -1.38
C ASP A 143 8.99 18.80 -2.66
N TYR A 144 7.92 18.01 -2.62
CA TYR A 144 7.03 17.71 -3.75
C TYR A 144 5.54 17.79 -3.37
N PRO A 145 4.98 19.01 -3.19
CA PRO A 145 3.62 19.20 -2.68
C PRO A 145 2.54 18.55 -3.57
N ASP A 146 2.65 18.63 -4.89
CA ASP A 146 1.67 18.02 -5.82
C ASP A 146 1.57 16.51 -5.64
N LEU A 147 2.69 15.83 -5.39
CA LEU A 147 2.69 14.39 -5.14
C LEU A 147 2.08 14.07 -3.77
N GLY A 148 2.25 14.95 -2.78
CA GLY A 148 1.58 14.87 -1.49
C GLY A 148 0.07 14.94 -1.63
N ILE A 149 -0.43 15.96 -2.33
CA ILE A 149 -1.86 16.17 -2.60
C ILE A 149 -2.44 14.96 -3.35
N LEU A 150 -1.76 14.49 -4.40
CA LEU A 150 -2.21 13.33 -5.17
C LEU A 150 -2.20 12.03 -4.35
N ALA A 151 -1.24 11.85 -3.44
CA ALA A 151 -1.20 10.69 -2.55
C ALA A 151 -2.38 10.70 -1.56
N GLU A 152 -2.74 11.87 -1.04
CA GLU A 152 -3.86 12.01 -0.11
C GLU A 152 -5.21 11.85 -0.83
N ALA A 153 -5.31 12.37 -2.06
CA ALA A 153 -6.54 12.31 -2.85
C ALA A 153 -6.76 10.96 -3.56
N CYS A 154 -5.68 10.23 -3.93
CA CYS A 154 -5.77 9.02 -4.73
C CYS A 154 -4.99 7.84 -4.12
N PRO A 155 -5.66 6.85 -3.52
CA PRO A 155 -5.01 5.68 -2.92
C PRO A 155 -4.21 4.83 -3.90
N LEU A 156 -4.58 4.83 -5.18
CA LEU A 156 -3.85 4.09 -6.22
C LEU A 156 -2.50 4.75 -6.52
N LEU A 157 -2.47 6.08 -6.63
CA LEU A 157 -1.22 6.83 -6.79
C LEU A 157 -0.37 6.77 -5.53
N ALA A 158 -0.98 6.84 -4.34
CA ALA A 158 -0.28 6.67 -3.08
C ALA A 158 0.47 5.32 -3.01
N GLY A 159 -0.18 4.24 -3.47
CA GLY A 159 0.45 2.92 -3.59
C GLY A 159 1.67 2.94 -4.52
N LEU A 160 1.54 3.52 -5.71
CA LEU A 160 2.64 3.65 -6.68
C LEU A 160 3.81 4.46 -6.11
N PHE A 161 3.53 5.59 -5.46
CA PHE A 161 4.57 6.42 -4.85
C PHE A 161 5.28 5.69 -3.71
N SER A 162 4.55 4.85 -2.96
CA SER A 162 5.15 4.00 -1.96
C SER A 162 6.08 2.94 -2.57
N LEU A 163 5.70 2.33 -3.70
CA LEU A 163 6.58 1.39 -4.42
C LEU A 163 7.86 2.10 -4.90
N CYS A 164 7.70 3.27 -5.52
CA CYS A 164 8.78 4.14 -5.96
C CYS A 164 9.78 4.44 -4.83
N ARG A 165 9.27 4.91 -3.68
CA ARG A 165 10.10 5.27 -2.51
C ARG A 165 10.81 4.06 -1.89
N GLN A 166 10.24 2.88 -1.99
CA GLN A 166 10.85 1.63 -1.52
C GLN A 166 11.84 1.03 -2.52
N GLY A 167 12.02 1.65 -3.69
CA GLY A 167 12.86 1.11 -4.77
C GLY A 167 12.31 -0.22 -5.33
N LYS A 168 11.02 -0.50 -5.14
CA LYS A 168 10.40 -1.72 -5.66
C LYS A 168 10.14 -1.56 -7.16
N PRO A 169 10.43 -2.61 -7.97
CA PRO A 169 10.26 -2.55 -9.41
C PRO A 169 8.81 -2.28 -9.78
N LEU A 170 8.61 -1.45 -10.80
CA LEU A 170 7.31 -1.16 -11.38
C LEU A 170 7.09 -2.03 -12.62
N SER A 171 5.85 -2.49 -12.80
CA SER A 171 5.41 -3.08 -14.05
C SER A 171 5.20 -2.01 -15.13
N VAL A 172 5.20 -2.42 -16.41
CA VAL A 172 4.94 -1.55 -17.55
C VAL A 172 3.60 -0.80 -17.42
N ARG A 173 2.59 -1.42 -16.78
CA ARG A 173 1.28 -0.80 -16.57
C ARG A 173 1.32 0.28 -15.49
N GLU A 174 2.06 0.03 -14.41
CA GLU A 174 2.26 1.00 -13.33
C GLU A 174 3.09 2.20 -13.80
N GLU A 175 4.15 1.96 -14.58
CA GLU A 175 4.90 3.03 -15.25
C GLU A 175 3.99 3.85 -16.16
N ARG A 176 3.14 3.19 -16.97
CA ARG A 176 2.18 3.88 -17.84
C ARG A 176 1.22 4.78 -17.05
N VAL A 177 0.81 4.37 -15.85
CA VAL A 177 -0.02 5.22 -14.98
C VAL A 177 0.78 6.42 -14.46
N LEU A 178 2.02 6.23 -14.01
CA LEU A 178 2.87 7.34 -13.55
C LEU A 178 3.08 8.38 -14.66
N TYR A 179 3.54 7.96 -15.83
CA TYR A 179 3.73 8.87 -16.97
C TYR A 179 2.39 9.48 -17.44
N GLY A 180 1.31 8.70 -17.44
CA GLY A 180 -0.01 9.14 -17.88
C GLY A 180 -0.68 10.14 -16.92
N VAL A 181 -0.23 10.28 -15.68
CA VAL A 181 -0.80 11.22 -14.70
C VAL A 181 0.21 12.32 -14.37
N ILE A 182 1.38 11.95 -13.84
CA ILE A 182 2.41 12.90 -13.38
C ILE A 182 3.03 13.64 -14.57
N GLY A 183 3.05 13.01 -15.74
CA GLY A 183 3.51 13.61 -16.98
C GLY A 183 2.70 14.82 -17.47
N PHE A 184 1.58 15.14 -16.82
CA PHE A 184 0.70 16.25 -17.17
C PHE A 184 0.64 17.34 -16.09
N LEU A 185 1.59 17.32 -15.15
CA LEU A 185 1.84 18.40 -14.20
C LEU A 185 2.87 19.39 -14.78
N ASP A 186 2.88 20.62 -14.27
CA ASP A 186 3.84 21.65 -14.70
C ASP A 186 5.29 21.17 -14.43
N GLN A 187 5.56 20.71 -13.21
CA GLN A 187 6.87 20.19 -12.78
C GLN A 187 7.12 18.71 -13.16
N ARG A 188 6.48 18.19 -14.22
CA ARG A 188 6.49 16.75 -14.58
C ARG A 188 7.87 16.10 -14.61
N LYS A 189 8.91 16.81 -15.10
CA LYS A 189 10.28 16.28 -15.15
C LYS A 189 10.79 16.03 -13.74
N LEU A 190 10.81 17.08 -12.92
CA LEU A 190 11.23 17.00 -11.52
C LEU A 190 10.51 15.87 -10.78
N LEU A 191 9.18 15.80 -10.90
CA LEU A 191 8.35 14.84 -10.19
C LEU A 191 8.59 13.38 -10.64
N LEU A 192 8.71 13.13 -11.96
CA LEU A 192 8.98 11.79 -12.47
C LEU A 192 10.40 11.31 -12.14
N HIS A 193 11.39 12.19 -12.20
CA HIS A 193 12.75 11.87 -11.76
C HIS A 193 12.81 11.59 -10.25
N ALA A 194 12.08 12.36 -9.44
CA ALA A 194 11.99 12.12 -8.00
C ALA A 194 11.33 10.77 -7.66
N LEU A 195 10.32 10.34 -8.42
CA LEU A 195 9.65 9.05 -8.22
C LEU A 195 10.47 7.86 -8.72
N LEU A 196 11.09 7.98 -9.90
CA LEU A 196 11.78 6.86 -10.55
C LEU A 196 13.26 6.76 -10.14
N GLY A 197 13.84 7.79 -9.52
CA GLY A 197 15.27 7.86 -9.20
C GLY A 197 15.78 6.78 -8.22
N ALA A 198 14.88 6.14 -7.47
CA ALA A 198 15.23 5.04 -6.57
C ALA A 198 15.07 3.64 -7.19
N GLN A 199 14.66 3.55 -8.46
CA GLN A 199 14.48 2.28 -9.17
C GLN A 199 15.83 1.73 -9.64
N SER A 200 16.00 0.40 -9.64
CA SER A 200 17.22 -0.25 -10.15
C SER A 200 17.48 0.06 -11.62
N GLU A 201 16.40 0.16 -12.41
CA GLU A 201 16.44 0.44 -13.85
C GLU A 201 16.37 1.94 -14.18
N TYR A 202 16.64 2.82 -13.21
CA TYR A 202 16.54 4.25 -13.43
C TYR A 202 17.54 4.72 -14.50
N ASN A 203 17.00 5.32 -15.57
CA ASN A 203 17.77 5.95 -16.62
C ASN A 203 17.18 7.32 -16.93
N SER A 204 17.91 8.39 -16.56
CA SER A 204 17.46 9.77 -16.73
C SER A 204 17.07 10.09 -18.18
N HIS A 205 17.89 9.68 -19.15
CA HIS A 205 17.62 9.96 -20.56
C HIS A 205 16.37 9.24 -21.06
N LEU A 206 16.12 8.01 -20.60
CA LEU A 206 14.92 7.27 -20.95
C LEU A 206 13.66 7.91 -20.35
N VAL A 207 13.75 8.43 -19.12
CA VAL A 207 12.66 9.18 -18.48
C VAL A 207 12.37 10.46 -19.25
N ASP A 208 13.39 11.27 -19.56
CA ASP A 208 13.27 12.48 -20.37
C ASP A 208 12.68 12.20 -21.76
N TYR A 209 13.15 11.14 -22.41
CA TYR A 209 12.64 10.70 -23.70
C TYR A 209 11.14 10.36 -23.60
N ARG A 210 10.73 9.56 -22.61
CA ARG A 210 9.32 9.19 -22.40
C ARG A 210 8.45 10.41 -22.11
N ILE A 211 8.94 11.37 -21.32
CA ILE A 211 8.26 12.65 -21.08
C ILE A 211 8.08 13.43 -22.38
N SER A 212 9.12 13.50 -23.23
CA SER A 212 9.06 14.24 -24.50
C SER A 212 8.03 13.66 -25.49
N ARG A 213 7.69 12.38 -25.33
CA ARG A 213 6.74 11.62 -26.15
C ARG A 213 5.30 11.69 -25.63
N LEU A 214 5.05 12.29 -24.47
CA LEU A 214 3.71 12.46 -23.94
C LEU A 214 2.88 13.38 -24.85
N ARG A 215 1.66 12.96 -25.14
CA ARG A 215 0.68 13.67 -25.98
C ARG A 215 -0.71 13.43 -25.41
N GLY A 216 -1.64 14.33 -25.70
CA GLY A 216 -3.06 14.17 -25.35
C GLY A 216 -3.39 14.69 -23.96
N THR A 217 -4.26 13.96 -23.25
CA THR A 217 -4.79 14.34 -21.95
C THR A 217 -4.30 13.40 -20.85
N PRO A 218 -4.36 13.82 -19.56
CA PRO A 218 -4.06 12.96 -18.43
C PRO A 218 -4.89 11.67 -18.47
N LEU A 219 -4.36 10.63 -17.87
CA LEU A 219 -5.01 9.34 -17.80
C LEU A 219 -6.23 9.40 -16.86
N GLY A 220 -7.40 9.11 -17.40
CA GLY A 220 -8.64 9.09 -16.65
C GLY A 220 -8.72 7.95 -15.63
N CYS A 221 -9.47 8.17 -14.55
CA CYS A 221 -9.62 7.23 -13.43
C CYS A 221 -10.10 5.86 -13.88
N LYS A 222 -11.03 5.77 -14.84
CA LYS A 222 -11.46 4.47 -15.40
C LYS A 222 -10.27 3.70 -15.97
N LYS A 223 -9.42 4.37 -16.76
CA LYS A 223 -8.26 3.73 -17.39
C LYS A 223 -7.16 3.39 -16.39
N ILE A 224 -6.98 4.22 -15.36
CA ILE A 224 -6.07 3.92 -14.23
C ILE A 224 -6.52 2.65 -13.52
N HIS A 225 -7.81 2.54 -13.19
CA HIS A 225 -8.35 1.34 -12.55
C HIS A 225 -8.18 0.10 -13.43
N ASP A 226 -8.44 0.21 -14.73
CA ASP A 226 -8.24 -0.89 -15.69
C ASP A 226 -6.77 -1.35 -15.74
N LEU A 227 -5.81 -0.42 -15.81
CA LEU A 227 -4.38 -0.73 -15.91
C LEU A 227 -3.81 -1.36 -14.63
N LEU A 228 -4.27 -0.87 -13.47
CA LEU A 228 -3.85 -1.38 -12.16
C LEU A 228 -4.71 -2.56 -11.69
N GLU A 229 -5.64 -3.03 -12.54
CA GLU A 229 -6.61 -4.07 -12.21
C GLU A 229 -7.36 -3.79 -10.89
N SER A 230 -7.57 -2.50 -10.59
CA SER A 230 -8.18 -2.03 -9.35
C SER A 230 -9.68 -2.21 -9.39
N ARG A 231 -10.21 -2.86 -8.35
CA ARG A 231 -11.66 -3.00 -8.09
C ARG A 231 -12.17 -2.04 -7.02
N ARG A 232 -11.40 -1.00 -6.70
CA ARG A 232 -11.84 0.08 -5.80
C ARG A 232 -12.97 0.87 -6.45
N ASP A 233 -13.87 1.39 -5.62
CA ASP A 233 -14.86 2.37 -6.06
C ASP A 233 -14.15 3.62 -6.58
N PHE A 234 -14.81 4.33 -7.50
CA PHE A 234 -14.31 5.60 -7.98
C PHE A 234 -14.31 6.64 -6.85
N CYS A 235 -13.33 7.53 -6.88
CA CYS A 235 -13.22 8.61 -5.91
C CYS A 235 -14.45 9.54 -6.03
N VAL A 236 -14.85 10.14 -4.91
CA VAL A 236 -15.83 11.23 -4.94
C VAL A 236 -15.10 12.46 -5.47
N PHE A 237 -15.50 12.94 -6.64
CA PHE A 237 -14.89 14.11 -7.26
C PHE A 237 -15.53 15.38 -6.70
N PRO A 238 -14.74 16.42 -6.41
CA PRO A 238 -15.23 17.66 -5.83
C PRO A 238 -16.04 18.50 -6.83
N ILE A 239 -16.04 18.13 -8.12
CA ILE A 239 -16.69 18.85 -9.21
C ILE A 239 -17.39 17.82 -10.10
N GLU A 240 -18.56 18.14 -10.63
CA GLU A 240 -19.17 17.42 -11.77
C GLU A 240 -18.29 17.61 -13.01
N ALA A 241 -17.18 16.87 -13.08
CA ALA A 241 -16.28 16.91 -14.21
C ALA A 241 -16.70 15.88 -15.25
N THR A 242 -16.85 16.30 -16.50
CA THR A 242 -17.15 15.41 -17.64
C THR A 242 -16.06 14.35 -17.86
N TYR A 243 -14.85 14.59 -17.33
CA TYR A 243 -13.71 13.69 -17.38
C TYR A 243 -13.05 13.55 -16.00
N HIS A 244 -13.18 12.38 -15.39
CA HIS A 244 -12.60 12.08 -14.08
C HIS A 244 -11.13 11.64 -14.18
N HIS A 245 -10.22 12.38 -13.56
CA HIS A 245 -8.80 12.03 -13.44
C HIS A 245 -8.19 12.63 -12.15
N PRO A 246 -7.06 12.12 -11.64
CA PRO A 246 -6.53 12.55 -10.34
C PRO A 246 -6.06 14.02 -10.29
N LEU A 247 -5.67 14.62 -11.41
CA LEU A 247 -5.13 15.98 -11.41
C LEU A 247 -6.18 17.05 -11.07
N VAL A 248 -7.47 16.73 -11.07
CA VAL A 248 -8.54 17.65 -10.61
C VAL A 248 -8.41 18.02 -9.13
N PHE A 249 -7.66 17.24 -8.35
CA PHE A 249 -7.39 17.51 -6.94
C PHE A 249 -6.19 18.44 -6.73
N VAL A 250 -5.40 18.73 -7.78
CA VAL A 250 -4.22 19.59 -7.67
C VAL A 250 -4.65 21.06 -7.85
N PRO A 251 -4.44 21.94 -6.85
CA PRO A 251 -4.83 23.34 -6.94
C PRO A 251 -4.16 24.04 -8.12
N GLY A 252 -4.93 24.81 -8.89
CA GLY A 252 -4.42 25.57 -10.03
C GLY A 252 -4.13 24.74 -11.29
N TRP A 253 -4.35 23.41 -11.26
CA TRP A 253 -4.22 22.60 -12.47
C TRP A 253 -5.36 22.92 -13.46
N SER A 254 -4.99 23.21 -14.72
CA SER A 254 -5.93 23.43 -15.82
C SER A 254 -5.46 22.71 -17.08
N ALA A 255 -6.42 22.13 -17.82
CA ALA A 255 -6.15 21.48 -19.11
C ALA A 255 -5.59 22.44 -20.18
N SER A 256 -5.70 23.76 -19.98
CA SER A 256 -5.13 24.79 -20.87
C SER A 256 -3.60 24.82 -20.90
N HIS A 257 -2.90 24.19 -19.93
CA HIS A 257 -1.44 24.12 -19.88
C HIS A 257 -0.84 23.11 -20.89
N LEU A 258 -1.68 22.35 -21.59
CA LEU A 258 -1.25 21.38 -22.60
C LEU A 258 -0.86 22.00 -23.94
N GLU A 259 -1.31 23.24 -24.19
CA GLU A 259 -0.94 24.03 -25.35
C GLU A 259 -0.21 25.30 -24.92
N THR A 260 1.08 25.19 -24.63
CA THR A 260 2.10 26.15 -25.10
C THR A 260 3.47 25.72 -24.59
N SER A 261 4.33 25.29 -25.50
CA SER A 261 5.77 25.37 -25.30
C SER A 261 6.18 26.85 -25.29
N SER A 262 5.97 27.55 -24.18
CA SER A 262 6.56 28.88 -24.00
C SER A 262 7.90 28.75 -23.26
N SER A 263 8.91 29.44 -23.80
CA SER A 263 10.35 29.29 -23.51
C SER A 263 10.76 29.52 -22.04
N VAL A 264 9.92 30.11 -21.21
CA VAL A 264 10.30 30.58 -19.86
C VAL A 264 10.15 29.48 -18.79
N ALA A 265 9.12 28.64 -18.87
CA ALA A 265 8.92 27.52 -17.93
C ALA A 265 10.05 26.48 -18.00
N ASN A 266 10.63 26.29 -19.19
CA ASN A 266 11.73 25.36 -19.44
C ASN A 266 13.03 25.76 -18.73
N LEU A 267 13.25 27.05 -18.45
CA LEU A 267 14.47 27.53 -17.80
C LEU A 267 14.45 27.31 -16.29
N GLN A 268 13.30 27.52 -15.64
CA GLN A 268 13.15 27.24 -14.21
C GLN A 268 13.22 25.74 -13.93
N ASP A 269 12.59 24.92 -14.78
CA ASP A 269 12.69 23.46 -14.71
C ASP A 269 14.14 22.98 -14.93
N ALA A 270 14.86 23.58 -15.89
CA ALA A 270 16.27 23.28 -16.12
C ALA A 270 17.15 23.64 -14.92
N LEU A 271 16.90 24.79 -14.28
CA LEU A 271 17.60 25.20 -13.05
C LEU A 271 17.33 24.23 -11.90
N ASN A 272 16.07 23.83 -11.70
CA ASN A 272 15.69 22.86 -10.67
C ASN A 272 16.36 21.49 -10.93
N GLN A 273 16.41 21.05 -12.19
CA GLN A 273 17.05 19.79 -12.60
C GLN A 273 18.57 19.85 -12.39
N LEU A 274 19.21 20.99 -12.65
CA LEU A 274 20.63 21.22 -12.39
C LEU A 274 20.93 21.14 -10.89
N GLN A 275 20.12 21.80 -10.05
CA GLN A 275 20.26 21.76 -8.59
C GLN A 275 20.09 20.35 -8.02
N HIS A 276 19.11 19.60 -8.51
CA HIS A 276 18.90 18.21 -8.11
C HIS A 276 20.11 17.34 -8.52
N SER A 277 20.62 17.53 -9.74
CA SER A 277 21.80 16.81 -10.24
C SER A 277 23.05 17.10 -9.41
N LEU A 278 23.28 18.36 -9.05
CA LEU A 278 24.36 18.77 -8.15
C LEU A 278 24.23 18.12 -6.77
N THR A 279 23.02 18.01 -6.23
CA THR A 279 22.77 17.34 -4.94
C THR A 279 23.09 15.85 -4.99
N VAL A 280 22.76 15.16 -6.10
CA VAL A 280 23.07 13.74 -6.29
C VAL A 280 24.58 13.55 -6.38
N VAL A 281 25.27 14.37 -7.18
CA VAL A 281 26.74 14.29 -7.34
C VAL A 281 27.46 14.60 -6.02
N ALA A 282 26.97 15.57 -5.24
CA ALA A 282 27.55 15.92 -3.95
C ALA A 282 27.56 14.75 -2.94
N ARG A 283 26.65 13.77 -3.06
CA ARG A 283 26.64 12.56 -2.23
C ARG A 283 27.82 11.62 -2.50
N PHE A 284 28.47 11.76 -3.66
CA PHE A 284 29.63 10.97 -4.07
C PHE A 284 30.94 11.75 -3.92
N LEU A 285 30.89 13.03 -3.51
CA LEU A 285 32.09 13.81 -3.22
C LEU A 285 32.61 13.46 -1.82
N PRO A 286 33.94 13.33 -1.65
CA PRO A 286 34.54 13.10 -0.34
C PRO A 286 34.26 14.30 0.58
N LEU A 287 34.03 14.04 1.87
CA LEU A 287 33.84 15.09 2.87
C LEU A 287 35.05 16.06 2.84
N PRO A 288 34.82 17.37 2.97
CA PRO A 288 35.91 18.33 3.03
C PRO A 288 36.84 17.92 4.17
N LYS A 289 38.13 17.76 3.87
CA LYS A 289 39.16 17.56 4.89
C LYS A 289 39.09 18.80 5.79
N GLY A 290 38.75 18.58 7.05
CA GLY A 290 38.79 19.65 8.05
C GLY A 290 40.17 20.29 8.03
N GLU A 291 40.19 21.61 7.88
CA GLU A 291 41.40 22.41 8.07
C GLU A 291 41.80 22.25 9.55
N GLY A 292 42.95 21.61 9.76
CA GLY A 292 43.74 21.72 10.98
C GLY A 292 44.86 22.71 10.76
#